data_AF-A0A7D7ZL21-F1
#
_entry.id   AF-A0A7D7ZL21-F1
#
_cell.length_a   1.000
_cell.length_b   1.000
_cell.length_c   1.000
_cell.angle_alpha   90.00
_cell.angle_beta   90.00
_cell.angle_gamma   90.00
#
_symmetry.space_group_name_H-M   'P 1'
#
loop_
_entity.id
_entity.type
_entity.pdbx_description
1 polymer ?
#
loop_
_entity_poly.entity_id
_entity_poly.type
_entity_poly.pdbx_seq_one_letter_code
_entity_poly.pdbx_strand_id
1 'polypeptide(L)'
;MIHFDITLKSIKIQHGFALLPVVIIITVIASIALLINSQSAMNTNNVASQNEKTEVVYLAQAALEHATWVADDSGCTGYSLPATSLGANSYTATYTPTNDSPVTIAATGTLSNGVTHTITGNNMQVFNPNTQTILLQPGSEGIDSFIEGDSGHQDHNKETDKDLKIDSETNKNYRILFQFDLSSIPSTAKLDSAVLEMYMHSSSGANDEIEAHALTRAWTEDGVTWNDYNGINSWSTPGGDYDANIAGAFTPNGAGWNSLDITSLAQAWVTSDYPNYGMILLSPSASGNNKRNSTVVMRLIQVCIQNSRLLIDVSVAWDRVRFHHPMSPSLIGN
;
A
#
# COMPACT_ATOMS: atom_id res chain seq x y z
N MET A 1 -57.86 -116.39 -7.46
CA MET A 1 -56.48 -116.01 -7.10
C MET A 1 -56.11 -114.86 -8.03
N ILE A 2 -55.91 -113.66 -7.48
CA ILE A 2 -55.88 -112.38 -8.20
C ILE A 2 -54.56 -112.23 -8.96
N HIS A 3 -54.59 -111.84 -10.24
CA HIS A 3 -53.40 -111.50 -11.03
C HIS A 3 -53.49 -110.02 -11.43
N PHE A 4 -52.62 -109.20 -10.86
CA PHE A 4 -52.45 -107.78 -11.18
C PHE A 4 -51.32 -107.68 -12.20
N ASP A 5 -51.60 -107.16 -13.39
CA ASP A 5 -50.59 -106.88 -14.41
C ASP A 5 -50.27 -105.37 -14.37
N ILE A 6 -49.02 -105.03 -14.00
CA ILE A 6 -48.51 -103.65 -13.92
C ILE A 6 -47.53 -103.47 -15.06
N THR A 7 -47.93 -102.69 -16.07
CA THR A 7 -47.08 -102.37 -17.22
C THR A 7 -46.09 -101.26 -16.85
N LEU A 8 -44.81 -101.62 -16.66
CA LEU A 8 -43.72 -100.67 -16.40
C LEU A 8 -43.30 -99.96 -17.70
N LYS A 9 -43.55 -98.65 -17.79
CA LYS A 9 -43.07 -97.79 -18.88
C LYS A 9 -41.58 -97.46 -18.66
N SER A 10 -40.73 -97.95 -19.56
CA SER A 10 -39.29 -97.68 -19.59
C SER A 10 -39.00 -96.18 -19.77
N ILE A 11 -38.29 -95.57 -18.81
CA ILE A 11 -37.79 -94.20 -18.88
C ILE A 11 -36.40 -94.24 -19.52
N LYS A 12 -36.27 -93.74 -20.75
CA LYS A 12 -34.97 -93.49 -21.39
C LYS A 12 -34.31 -92.28 -20.75
N ILE A 13 -33.24 -92.48 -20.00
CA ILE A 13 -32.33 -91.42 -19.55
C ILE A 13 -31.47 -91.02 -20.76
N GLN A 14 -31.68 -89.82 -21.30
CA GLN A 14 -30.80 -89.26 -22.33
C GLN A 14 -29.60 -88.55 -21.69
N HIS A 15 -28.40 -88.92 -22.13
CA HIS A 15 -27.13 -88.43 -21.62
C HIS A 15 -26.86 -86.96 -22.02
N GLY A 16 -26.87 -86.05 -21.04
CA GLY A 16 -25.66 -85.35 -20.61
C GLY A 16 -24.96 -84.27 -21.47
N PHE A 17 -25.48 -83.80 -22.61
CA PHE A 17 -24.79 -82.75 -23.42
C PHE A 17 -25.45 -81.36 -23.45
N ALA A 18 -26.72 -81.22 -23.04
CA ALA A 18 -27.43 -79.93 -23.09
C ALA A 18 -27.11 -78.97 -21.92
N LEU A 19 -26.60 -79.49 -20.80
CA LEU A 19 -26.33 -78.69 -19.60
C LEU A 19 -25.02 -77.88 -19.70
N LEU A 20 -24.01 -78.40 -20.39
CA LEU A 20 -22.70 -77.73 -20.53
C LEU A 20 -22.79 -76.33 -21.16
N PRO A 21 -23.46 -76.12 -22.33
CA PRO A 21 -23.56 -74.79 -22.93
C PRO A 21 -24.35 -73.82 -22.05
N VAL A 22 -25.37 -74.29 -21.33
CA VAL A 22 -26.18 -73.46 -20.43
C VAL A 22 -25.36 -73.01 -19.22
N VAL A 23 -24.59 -73.91 -18.60
CA VAL A 23 -23.71 -73.58 -17.48
C VAL A 23 -22.62 -72.60 -17.94
N ILE A 24 -22.03 -72.80 -19.11
CA ILE A 24 -21.06 -71.86 -19.68
C ILE A 24 -21.69 -70.48 -19.85
N ILE A 25 -22.88 -70.37 -20.45
CA ILE A 25 -23.56 -69.09 -20.64
C ILE A 25 -23.84 -68.40 -19.30
N ILE A 26 -24.33 -69.13 -18.30
CA ILE A 26 -24.60 -68.57 -16.97
C ILE A 26 -23.31 -68.08 -16.30
N THR A 27 -22.23 -68.86 -16.38
CA THR A 27 -20.93 -68.45 -15.80
C THR A 27 -20.36 -67.22 -16.50
N VAL A 28 -20.48 -67.11 -17.82
CA VAL A 28 -20.05 -65.93 -18.57
C VAL A 28 -20.86 -64.69 -18.17
N ILE A 29 -22.19 -64.81 -18.10
CA ILE A 29 -23.07 -63.71 -17.66
C ILE A 29 -22.72 -63.28 -16.22
N ALA A 30 -22.53 -64.23 -15.31
CA ALA A 30 -22.15 -63.94 -13.92
C ALA A 30 -20.77 -63.26 -13.83
N SER A 31 -19.80 -63.70 -14.65
CA SER A 31 -18.46 -63.10 -14.71
C SER A 31 -18.50 -61.67 -15.23
N ILE A 32 -19.29 -61.41 -16.28
CA ILE A 32 -19.48 -60.06 -16.84
C ILE A 32 -20.16 -59.15 -15.82
N ALA A 33 -21.20 -59.64 -15.13
CA ALA A 33 -21.88 -58.87 -14.08
C ALA A 33 -20.92 -58.51 -12.93
N LEU A 34 -20.10 -59.46 -12.50
CA LEU A 34 -19.07 -59.22 -11.47
C LEU A 34 -18.04 -58.18 -11.93
N LEU A 35 -17.57 -58.28 -13.18
CA LEU A 35 -16.64 -57.32 -13.77
C LEU A 35 -17.22 -55.91 -13.80
N ILE A 36 -18.47 -55.74 -14.26
CA ILE A 36 -19.14 -54.43 -14.30
C ILE A 36 -19.28 -53.85 -12.89
N ASN A 37 -19.68 -54.66 -11.91
CA ASN A 37 -19.82 -54.22 -10.52
C ASN A 37 -18.46 -53.80 -9.93
N SER A 38 -17.41 -54.57 -10.22
CA SER A 38 -16.05 -54.24 -9.76
C SER A 38 -15.52 -52.95 -10.40
N GLN A 39 -15.77 -52.73 -11.69
CA GLN A 39 -15.35 -51.52 -12.40
C GLN A 39 -16.09 -50.28 -11.88
N SER A 40 -17.40 -50.40 -11.63
CA SER A 40 -18.19 -49.33 -11.04
C SER A 40 -17.67 -48.94 -9.66
N ALA A 41 -17.35 -49.92 -8.80
CA ALA A 41 -16.76 -49.66 -7.49
C ALA A 41 -15.40 -48.96 -7.58
N MET A 42 -14.51 -49.41 -8.48
CA MET A 42 -13.21 -48.77 -8.71
C MET A 42 -13.36 -47.32 -9.20
N ASN A 43 -14.29 -47.07 -10.13
CA ASN A 43 -14.55 -45.73 -10.64
C ASN A 43 -15.07 -44.80 -9.54
N THR A 44 -15.99 -45.27 -8.70
CA THR A 44 -16.50 -44.48 -7.56
C THR A 44 -15.39 -44.12 -6.57
N ASN A 45 -14.50 -45.06 -6.25
CA ASN A 45 -13.35 -44.80 -5.37
C ASN A 45 -12.36 -43.81 -5.99
N ASN A 46 -12.10 -43.92 -7.30
CA ASN A 46 -11.26 -42.97 -8.01
C ASN A 46 -11.88 -41.56 -8.00
N VAL A 47 -13.19 -41.44 -8.27
CA VAL A 47 -13.89 -40.16 -8.24
C VAL A 47 -13.88 -39.57 -6.82
N ALA A 48 -14.13 -40.37 -5.79
CA ALA A 48 -14.06 -39.92 -4.40
C ALA A 48 -12.67 -39.38 -4.06
N SER A 49 -11.60 -40.11 -4.40
CA SER A 49 -10.22 -39.66 -4.17
C SER A 49 -9.86 -38.39 -4.95
N GLN A 50 -10.35 -38.23 -6.19
CA GLN A 50 -10.12 -37.01 -6.97
C GLN A 50 -10.89 -35.81 -6.42
N ASN A 51 -12.12 -36.04 -5.95
CA ASN A 51 -12.90 -35.02 -5.27
C ASN A 51 -12.21 -34.57 -3.98
N GLU A 52 -11.71 -35.50 -3.15
CA GLU A 52 -10.97 -35.16 -1.91
C GLU A 52 -9.74 -34.30 -2.20
N LYS A 53 -8.93 -34.67 -3.20
CA LYS A 53 -7.76 -33.88 -3.62
C LYS A 53 -8.15 -32.48 -4.08
N THR A 54 -9.25 -32.35 -4.79
CA THR A 54 -9.73 -31.07 -5.30
C THR A 54 -10.28 -30.20 -4.17
N GLU A 55 -11.07 -30.78 -3.28
CA GLU A 55 -11.71 -30.09 -2.15
C GLU A 55 -10.67 -29.54 -1.17
N VAL A 56 -9.65 -30.34 -0.81
CA VAL A 56 -8.60 -29.89 0.12
C VAL A 56 -7.73 -28.77 -0.47
N VAL A 57 -7.52 -28.78 -1.79
CA VAL A 57 -6.80 -27.70 -2.49
C VAL A 57 -7.61 -26.40 -2.47
N TYR A 58 -8.92 -26.46 -2.74
CA TYR A 58 -9.78 -25.28 -2.64
C TYR A 58 -9.85 -24.72 -1.21
N LEU A 59 -9.87 -25.59 -0.20
CA LEU A 59 -9.80 -25.16 1.20
C LEU A 59 -8.48 -24.44 1.51
N ALA A 60 -7.34 -24.99 1.06
CA ALA A 60 -6.04 -24.36 1.25
C ALA A 60 -5.93 -23.02 0.50
N GLN A 61 -6.54 -22.89 -0.69
CA GLN A 61 -6.60 -21.65 -1.44
C GLN A 61 -7.44 -20.59 -0.71
N ALA A 62 -8.63 -20.95 -0.24
CA ALA A 62 -9.47 -20.06 0.57
C ALA A 62 -8.77 -19.63 1.86
N ALA A 63 -8.01 -20.55 2.49
CA ALA A 63 -7.20 -20.25 3.67
C ALA A 63 -6.08 -19.25 3.37
N LEU A 64 -5.42 -19.37 2.23
CA LEU A 64 -4.38 -18.43 1.80
C LEU A 64 -4.96 -17.02 1.57
N GLU A 65 -6.12 -16.94 0.90
CA GLU A 65 -6.81 -15.67 0.66
C GLU A 65 -7.28 -15.02 1.96
N HIS A 66 -7.90 -15.78 2.86
CA HIS A 66 -8.31 -15.27 4.17
C HIS A 66 -7.09 -14.84 5.01
N ALA A 67 -6.01 -15.62 5.02
CA ALA A 67 -4.79 -15.27 5.72
C ALA A 67 -4.16 -13.98 5.18
N THR A 68 -4.18 -13.78 3.87
CA THR A 68 -3.72 -12.54 3.24
C THR A 68 -4.55 -11.36 3.72
N TRP A 69 -5.88 -11.48 3.69
CA TRP A 69 -6.77 -10.43 4.20
C TRP A 69 -6.56 -10.13 5.69
N VAL A 70 -6.37 -11.14 6.54
CA VAL A 70 -6.09 -10.94 7.97
C VAL A 70 -4.79 -10.18 8.18
N ALA A 71 -3.73 -10.54 7.44
CA ALA A 71 -2.46 -9.82 7.51
C ALA A 71 -2.65 -8.34 7.15
N ASP A 72 -3.39 -8.08 6.07
CA ASP A 72 -3.69 -6.73 5.59
C ASP A 72 -4.44 -5.91 6.65
N ASP A 73 -5.54 -6.45 7.19
CA ASP A 73 -6.37 -5.78 8.19
C ASP A 73 -5.65 -5.54 9.54
N SER A 74 -4.63 -6.35 9.86
CA SER A 74 -3.89 -6.29 11.14
C SER A 74 -2.86 -5.14 11.22
N GLY A 75 -2.85 -4.24 10.24
CA GLY A 75 -2.00 -3.04 10.27
C GLY A 75 -0.50 -3.34 10.33
N CYS A 76 -0.08 -4.40 9.64
CA CYS A 76 1.28 -4.91 9.62
C CYS A 76 1.83 -5.49 10.95
N THR A 77 0.97 -5.80 11.93
CA THR A 77 1.43 -6.33 13.23
C THR A 77 0.62 -7.54 13.71
N GLY A 78 1.28 -8.55 14.30
CA GLY A 78 0.62 -9.59 15.08
C GLY A 78 -0.24 -10.58 14.27
N TYR A 79 0.19 -10.97 13.07
CA TYR A 79 -0.58 -11.85 12.19
C TYR A 79 -0.87 -13.21 12.83
N SER A 80 -2.15 -13.59 12.88
CA SER A 80 -2.57 -14.88 13.41
C SER A 80 -3.86 -15.35 12.75
N LEU A 81 -3.86 -16.58 12.24
CA LEU A 81 -5.04 -17.23 11.70
C LEU A 81 -5.17 -18.62 12.34
N PRO A 82 -5.87 -18.71 13.49
CA PRO A 82 -6.12 -19.99 14.14
C PRO A 82 -7.03 -20.87 13.28
N ALA A 83 -7.15 -22.15 13.68
CA ALA A 83 -8.03 -23.10 13.01
C ALA A 83 -9.46 -22.58 12.93
N THR A 84 -9.93 -22.39 11.71
CA THR A 84 -11.27 -21.87 11.40
C THR A 84 -12.08 -22.99 10.76
N SER A 85 -13.26 -23.27 11.32
CA SER A 85 -14.16 -24.31 10.82
C SER A 85 -14.93 -23.83 9.60
N LEU A 86 -15.04 -24.67 8.58
CA LEU A 86 -15.90 -24.49 7.42
C LEU A 86 -16.76 -25.75 7.24
N GLY A 87 -17.91 -25.77 7.90
CA GLY A 87 -18.72 -26.99 8.01
C GLY A 87 -18.00 -28.08 8.80
N ALA A 88 -17.83 -29.25 8.20
CA ALA A 88 -17.08 -30.37 8.80
C ALA A 88 -15.56 -30.28 8.57
N ASN A 89 -15.12 -29.38 7.69
CA ASN A 89 -13.72 -29.16 7.36
C ASN A 89 -13.16 -27.98 8.16
N SER A 90 -11.85 -27.78 8.11
CA SER A 90 -11.20 -26.62 8.73
C SER A 90 -10.02 -26.14 7.91
N TYR A 91 -9.56 -24.94 8.20
CA TYR A 91 -8.31 -24.43 7.65
C TYR A 91 -7.56 -23.57 8.67
N THR A 92 -6.25 -23.44 8.47
CA THR A 92 -5.32 -22.66 9.30
C THR A 92 -4.32 -21.93 8.41
N ALA A 93 -3.65 -20.91 8.93
CA ALA A 93 -2.43 -20.40 8.30
C ALA A 93 -1.38 -20.00 9.34
N THR A 94 -0.13 -20.04 8.90
CA THR A 94 1.02 -19.56 9.67
C THR A 94 1.76 -18.50 8.87
N TYR A 95 2.31 -17.51 9.59
CA TYR A 95 3.00 -16.36 9.02
C TYR A 95 4.46 -16.37 9.43
N THR A 96 5.36 -16.00 8.53
CA THR A 96 6.79 -15.83 8.83
C THR A 96 7.35 -14.69 7.97
N PRO A 97 7.73 -13.55 8.57
CA PRO A 97 7.52 -13.11 9.96
C PRO A 97 6.03 -12.90 10.35
N THR A 98 5.72 -12.74 11.64
CA THR A 98 4.35 -12.49 12.16
C THR A 98 3.98 -10.99 12.21
N ASN A 99 4.78 -10.16 11.55
CA ASN A 99 4.72 -8.71 11.52
C ASN A 99 5.47 -8.23 10.27
N ASP A 100 5.27 -6.97 9.92
CA ASP A 100 5.91 -6.30 8.78
C ASP A 100 5.58 -6.96 7.42
N SER A 101 6.17 -6.41 6.37
CA SER A 101 6.10 -6.91 5.01
C SER A 101 7.53 -6.98 4.45
N PRO A 102 7.88 -8.00 3.64
CA PRO A 102 7.06 -9.12 3.15
C PRO A 102 6.87 -10.25 4.16
N VAL A 103 5.82 -11.03 3.97
CA VAL A 103 5.50 -12.23 4.76
C VAL A 103 5.44 -13.49 3.89
N THR A 104 5.84 -14.63 4.46
CA THR A 104 5.54 -15.95 3.91
C THR A 104 4.33 -16.53 4.64
N ILE A 105 3.30 -16.92 3.89
CA ILE A 105 2.06 -17.49 4.42
C ILE A 105 1.98 -18.96 4.03
N ALA A 106 1.97 -19.86 5.00
CA ALA A 106 1.69 -21.28 4.79
C ALA A 106 0.26 -21.60 5.26
N ALA A 107 -0.64 -21.77 4.31
CA ALA A 107 -2.07 -21.98 4.53
C ALA A 107 -2.44 -23.45 4.31
N THR A 108 -3.09 -24.06 5.30
CA THR A 108 -3.40 -25.50 5.31
C THR A 108 -4.91 -25.73 5.38
N GLY A 109 -5.48 -26.39 4.38
CA GLY A 109 -6.82 -26.94 4.41
C GLY A 109 -6.82 -28.35 5.00
N THR A 110 -7.82 -28.67 5.83
CA THR A 110 -7.99 -29.98 6.48
C THR A 110 -9.44 -30.46 6.30
N LEU A 111 -9.62 -31.60 5.64
CA LEU A 111 -10.91 -32.26 5.51
C LEU A 111 -11.30 -32.98 6.81
N SER A 112 -12.59 -33.23 6.99
CA SER A 112 -13.13 -33.98 8.14
C SER A 112 -12.53 -35.40 8.33
N ASN A 113 -12.04 -36.01 7.25
CA ASN A 113 -11.35 -37.31 7.26
C ASN A 113 -9.85 -37.21 7.60
N GLY A 114 -9.32 -36.02 7.87
CA GLY A 114 -7.93 -35.76 8.22
C GLY A 114 -6.98 -35.53 7.03
N VAL A 115 -7.47 -35.56 5.79
CA VAL A 115 -6.65 -35.22 4.60
C VAL A 115 -6.31 -33.73 4.64
N THR A 116 -5.03 -33.41 4.44
CA THR A 116 -4.53 -32.03 4.47
C THR A 116 -3.81 -31.65 3.18
N HIS A 117 -3.83 -30.36 2.87
CA HIS A 117 -3.03 -29.76 1.80
C HIS A 117 -2.58 -28.37 2.22
N THR A 118 -1.32 -28.06 1.96
CA THR A 118 -0.72 -26.77 2.30
C THR A 118 -0.28 -26.04 1.03
N ILE A 119 -0.70 -24.79 0.91
CA ILE A 119 -0.23 -23.85 -0.12
C ILE A 119 0.63 -22.80 0.58
N THR A 120 1.78 -22.48 -0.02
CA THR A 120 2.69 -21.46 0.50
C THR A 120 2.74 -20.27 -0.46
N GLY A 121 2.36 -19.09 0.03
CA GLY A 121 2.61 -17.81 -0.62
C GLY A 121 3.93 -17.23 -0.12
N ASN A 122 4.95 -17.19 -0.97
CA ASN A 122 6.26 -16.64 -0.63
C ASN A 122 6.32 -15.15 -0.97
N ASN A 123 6.97 -14.36 -0.11
CA ASN A 123 7.22 -12.93 -0.33
C ASN A 123 5.93 -12.13 -0.62
N MET A 124 4.85 -12.48 0.08
CA MET A 124 3.56 -11.80 -0.01
C MET A 124 3.70 -10.41 0.61
N GLN A 125 3.23 -9.39 -0.10
CA GLN A 125 3.16 -8.05 0.45
C GLN A 125 1.90 -7.91 1.30
N VAL A 126 2.05 -7.33 2.48
CA VAL A 126 0.94 -7.04 3.40
C VAL A 126 0.59 -5.55 3.30
N PHE A 127 -0.70 -5.26 3.21
CA PHE A 127 -1.26 -3.94 3.01
C PHE A 127 -1.98 -3.46 4.24
N ASN A 128 -1.54 -2.38 4.88
CA ASN A 128 -2.36 -1.75 5.91
C ASN A 128 -3.41 -0.84 5.24
N PRO A 129 -4.71 -1.15 5.29
CA PRO A 129 -5.74 -0.26 4.74
C PRO A 129 -5.95 1.00 5.59
N ASN A 130 -5.38 1.04 6.81
CA ASN A 130 -5.46 2.22 7.67
C ASN A 130 -4.46 3.28 7.20
N THR A 131 -4.95 4.19 6.37
CA THR A 131 -4.32 5.48 6.07
C THR A 131 -4.00 6.22 7.36
N GLN A 132 -2.73 6.51 7.61
CA GLN A 132 -2.28 7.31 8.75
C GLN A 132 -1.85 8.70 8.27
N THR A 133 -2.63 9.74 8.46
CA THR A 133 -2.20 11.11 8.08
C THR A 133 -1.11 11.64 9.04
N ILE A 134 0.06 12.06 8.52
CA ILE A 134 1.12 12.75 9.28
C ILE A 134 1.12 14.24 8.92
N LEU A 135 0.84 15.09 9.89
CA LEU A 135 1.02 16.52 9.71
C LEU A 135 2.47 16.92 10.05
N LEU A 136 3.24 17.42 9.08
CA LEU A 136 4.55 18.03 9.34
C LEU A 136 4.44 19.53 9.15
N GLN A 137 4.98 20.32 10.05
CA GLN A 137 4.94 21.77 9.99
C GLN A 137 6.37 22.31 10.13
N PRO A 138 6.63 23.50 9.58
CA PRO A 138 7.85 24.20 9.96
C PRO A 138 7.85 24.52 11.46
N GLY A 139 9.02 24.47 12.10
CA GLY A 139 9.19 24.54 13.56
C GLY A 139 9.64 23.21 14.16
N SER A 140 8.75 22.50 14.87
CA SER A 140 9.13 21.27 15.57
C SER A 140 9.46 20.11 14.63
N GLU A 141 8.94 20.12 13.40
CA GLU A 141 9.10 19.03 12.43
C GLU A 141 9.86 19.44 11.15
N GLY A 142 10.41 20.65 11.10
CA GLY A 142 11.11 21.16 9.93
C GLY A 142 11.66 22.57 10.11
N ILE A 143 12.45 23.01 9.14
CA ILE A 143 13.01 24.37 9.07
C ILE A 143 12.44 25.09 7.85
N ASP A 144 12.28 26.41 7.95
CA ASP A 144 11.83 27.25 6.84
C ASP A 144 12.57 28.60 6.78
N SER A 145 12.71 29.13 5.58
CA SER A 145 13.25 30.47 5.38
C SER A 145 12.83 31.01 4.02
N PHE A 146 13.14 32.27 3.75
CA PHE A 146 13.13 32.78 2.39
C PHE A 146 14.40 33.58 2.13
N ILE A 147 14.86 33.57 0.88
CA ILE A 147 16.04 34.30 0.44
C ILE A 147 15.62 35.37 -0.55
N GLU A 148 16.24 36.55 -0.47
CA GLU A 148 15.92 37.70 -1.33
C GLU A 148 17.13 38.15 -2.14
N GLY A 149 16.97 38.17 -3.46
CA GLY A 149 17.95 38.66 -4.42
C GLY A 149 17.88 40.17 -4.68
N ASP A 150 17.17 40.92 -3.82
CA ASP A 150 17.06 42.37 -3.94
C ASP A 150 18.40 43.04 -3.61
N SER A 151 18.71 44.11 -4.34
CA SER A 151 19.96 44.84 -4.20
C SER A 151 20.13 45.38 -2.78
N GLY A 152 21.28 45.06 -2.17
CA GLY A 152 21.61 45.48 -0.81
C GLY A 152 21.00 44.59 0.28
N HIS A 153 20.38 43.48 -0.08
CA HIS A 153 19.75 42.55 0.86
C HIS A 153 20.13 41.09 0.68
N GLN A 154 21.01 40.78 -0.29
CA GLN A 154 21.35 39.41 -0.66
C GLN A 154 22.03 38.60 0.46
N ASP A 155 22.64 39.28 1.42
CA ASP A 155 23.33 38.67 2.57
C ASP A 155 22.53 38.76 3.87
N HIS A 156 21.25 39.13 3.81
CA HIS A 156 20.39 39.22 5.00
C HIS A 156 19.63 37.91 5.23
N ASN A 157 19.92 37.24 6.34
CA ASN A 157 19.12 36.10 6.81
C ASN A 157 17.72 36.56 7.27
N LYS A 158 16.74 35.66 7.24
CA LYS A 158 15.32 35.97 7.47
C LYS A 158 14.67 35.24 8.64
N GLU A 159 15.48 34.68 9.53
CA GLU A 159 15.04 33.91 10.70
C GLU A 159 13.98 34.64 11.56
N THR A 160 14.00 35.97 11.63
CA THR A 160 13.05 36.75 12.44
C THR A 160 11.75 37.13 11.73
N ASP A 161 11.68 36.95 10.40
CA ASP A 161 10.47 37.24 9.63
C ASP A 161 9.42 36.16 9.89
N LYS A 162 8.16 36.58 10.07
CA LYS A 162 7.03 35.66 10.34
C LYS A 162 6.29 35.20 9.08
N ASP A 163 6.57 35.87 7.97
CA ASP A 163 5.94 35.62 6.68
C ASP A 163 7.02 35.17 5.69
N LEU A 164 6.73 34.10 4.97
CA LEU A 164 7.53 33.63 3.86
C LEU A 164 7.13 34.38 2.60
N LYS A 165 8.12 34.81 1.82
CA LYS A 165 7.90 35.70 0.68
C LYS A 165 8.43 35.06 -0.60
N ILE A 166 7.65 35.19 -1.66
CA ILE A 166 8.02 34.78 -3.01
C ILE A 166 7.69 35.92 -3.97
N ASP A 167 8.59 36.18 -4.89
CA ASP A 167 8.52 37.31 -5.82
C ASP A 167 9.41 36.99 -7.02
N SER A 168 9.01 37.47 -8.19
CA SER A 168 9.85 37.46 -9.37
C SER A 168 9.70 38.77 -10.14
N GLU A 169 10.78 39.54 -10.12
CA GLU A 169 10.94 40.82 -10.79
C GLU A 169 12.38 40.91 -11.33
N THR A 170 12.57 41.78 -12.32
CA THR A 170 13.92 42.07 -12.85
C THR A 170 14.83 42.58 -11.72
N ASN A 171 15.89 41.81 -11.41
CA ASN A 171 16.84 42.05 -10.32
C ASN A 171 16.26 41.99 -8.90
N LYS A 172 15.08 41.40 -8.73
CA LYS A 172 14.46 41.23 -7.42
C LYS A 172 13.65 39.94 -7.39
N ASN A 173 14.22 38.92 -6.79
CA ASN A 173 13.59 37.60 -6.71
C ASN A 173 13.61 37.10 -5.28
N TYR A 174 12.51 36.52 -4.84
CA TYR A 174 12.36 35.98 -3.50
C TYR A 174 12.02 34.51 -3.66
N ARG A 175 12.70 33.65 -2.92
CA ARG A 175 12.51 32.20 -2.98
C ARG A 175 12.30 31.66 -1.59
N ILE A 176 11.32 30.78 -1.43
CA ILE A 176 11.01 30.15 -0.15
C ILE A 176 11.78 28.83 -0.09
N LEU A 177 12.40 28.53 1.05
CA LEU A 177 13.06 27.27 1.33
C LEU A 177 12.37 26.62 2.52
N PHE A 178 12.19 25.31 2.48
CA PHE A 178 11.77 24.55 3.64
C PHE A 178 12.28 23.11 3.57
N GLN A 179 12.44 22.49 4.72
CA GLN A 179 12.84 21.10 4.85
C GLN A 179 12.06 20.47 6.00
N PHE A 180 11.51 19.27 5.77
CA PHE A 180 10.77 18.52 6.78
C PHE A 180 11.52 17.26 7.19
N ASP A 181 11.45 16.92 8.47
CA ASP A 181 11.98 15.65 8.96
C ASP A 181 11.01 14.50 8.67
N LEU A 182 11.45 13.58 7.82
CA LEU A 182 10.69 12.38 7.44
C LEU A 182 11.13 11.14 8.21
N SER A 183 11.99 11.28 9.24
CA SER A 183 12.55 10.15 10.01
C SER A 183 11.51 9.30 10.74
N SER A 184 10.33 9.86 11.00
CA SER A 184 9.18 9.14 11.58
C SER A 184 8.52 8.17 10.59
N ILE A 185 8.78 8.32 9.29
CA ILE A 185 8.24 7.46 8.23
C ILE A 185 9.22 6.31 7.99
N PRO A 186 8.80 5.04 8.13
CA PRO A 186 9.64 3.90 7.82
C PRO A 186 10.12 3.94 6.35
N SER A 187 11.39 3.64 6.10
CA SER A 187 11.95 3.66 4.73
C SER A 187 11.36 2.60 3.79
N THR A 188 10.62 1.63 4.34
CA THR A 188 9.86 0.62 3.60
C THR A 188 8.45 1.08 3.26
N ALA A 189 8.00 2.25 3.72
CA ALA A 189 6.67 2.77 3.43
C ALA A 189 6.57 3.22 1.96
N LYS A 190 5.49 2.81 1.29
CA LYS A 190 5.04 3.47 0.06
C LYS A 190 4.07 4.57 0.44
N LEU A 191 4.33 5.78 -0.02
CA LEU A 191 3.45 6.92 0.11
C LEU A 191 2.39 6.85 -0.99
N ASP A 192 1.13 6.99 -0.62
CA ASP A 192 0.05 7.17 -1.61
C ASP A 192 -0.10 8.62 -2.05
N SER A 193 0.09 9.56 -1.12
CA SER A 193 0.03 10.98 -1.40
C SER A 193 0.95 11.75 -0.47
N ALA A 194 1.66 12.73 -1.00
CA ALA A 194 2.32 13.76 -0.21
C ALA A 194 1.95 15.12 -0.81
N VAL A 195 1.16 15.90 -0.07
CA VAL A 195 0.66 17.19 -0.54
C VAL A 195 1.25 18.30 0.29
N LEU A 196 1.98 19.19 -0.35
CA LEU A 196 2.40 20.44 0.26
C LEU A 196 1.23 21.43 0.19
N GLU A 197 0.78 21.95 1.33
CA GLU A 197 -0.20 23.02 1.36
C GLU A 197 0.45 24.35 1.79
N MET A 198 -0.02 25.43 1.21
CA MET A 198 0.49 26.77 1.48
C MET A 198 -0.65 27.75 1.56
N TYR A 199 -0.67 28.53 2.64
CA TYR A 199 -1.62 29.62 2.78
C TYR A 199 -1.00 30.92 2.27
N MET A 200 -1.54 31.45 1.20
CA MET A 200 -1.14 32.75 0.70
C MET A 200 -2.01 33.84 1.34
N HIS A 201 -1.38 34.79 2.04
CA HIS A 201 -2.09 35.90 2.71
C HIS A 201 -2.43 37.02 1.75
N SER A 202 -1.53 37.29 0.81
CA SER A 202 -1.71 38.31 -0.20
C SER A 202 -0.91 37.99 -1.46
N SER A 203 -1.46 38.41 -2.60
CA SER A 203 -0.78 38.39 -3.88
C SER A 203 -1.03 39.71 -4.61
N SER A 204 0.02 40.30 -5.16
CA SER A 204 -0.06 41.44 -6.07
C SER A 204 0.60 41.09 -7.42
N GLY A 205 0.24 41.82 -8.47
CA GLY A 205 0.82 41.62 -9.80
C GLY A 205 0.12 40.53 -10.63
N ALA A 206 0.84 39.96 -11.60
CA ALA A 206 0.33 38.90 -12.47
C ALA A 206 0.25 37.54 -11.73
N ASN A 207 -0.65 36.65 -12.18
CA ASN A 207 -0.73 35.29 -11.68
C ASN A 207 0.33 34.42 -12.34
N ASP A 208 1.55 34.49 -11.82
CA ASP A 208 2.62 33.58 -12.21
C ASP A 208 2.53 32.24 -11.48
N GLU A 209 2.96 31.21 -12.18
CA GLU A 209 3.14 29.88 -11.62
C GLU A 209 4.28 29.90 -10.59
N ILE A 210 4.07 29.19 -9.48
CA ILE A 210 5.07 28.90 -8.48
C ILE A 210 5.46 27.44 -8.65
N GLU A 211 6.74 27.22 -8.89
CA GLU A 211 7.35 25.92 -9.08
C GLU A 211 8.09 25.51 -7.82
N ALA A 212 8.00 24.23 -7.48
CA ALA A 212 8.72 23.63 -6.37
C ALA A 212 9.80 22.70 -6.91
N HIS A 213 11.02 22.87 -6.42
CA HIS A 213 12.20 22.12 -6.83
C HIS A 213 12.89 21.50 -5.63
N ALA A 214 13.51 20.34 -5.79
CA ALA A 214 14.32 19.73 -4.74
C ALA A 214 15.65 20.48 -4.59
N LEU A 215 16.02 20.84 -3.35
CA LEU A 215 17.35 21.37 -3.06
C LEU A 215 18.40 20.27 -3.23
N THR A 216 19.57 20.62 -3.76
CA THR A 216 20.68 19.67 -3.97
C THR A 216 21.79 19.83 -2.94
N ARG A 217 21.58 20.71 -1.95
CA ARG A 217 22.56 21.03 -0.91
C ARG A 217 21.87 21.32 0.42
N ALA A 218 22.47 20.84 1.50
CA ALA A 218 22.05 21.18 2.86
C ALA A 218 22.26 22.67 3.16
N TRP A 219 21.37 23.25 3.96
CA TRP A 219 21.37 24.65 4.35
C TRP A 219 21.00 24.78 5.83
N THR A 220 21.24 25.95 6.43
CA THR A 220 20.87 26.23 7.82
C THR A 220 19.90 27.40 7.89
N GLU A 221 18.87 27.28 8.72
CA GLU A 221 17.82 28.29 8.89
C GLU A 221 18.37 29.65 9.35
N ASP A 222 19.34 29.62 10.24
CA ASP A 222 20.00 30.79 10.83
C ASP A 222 21.02 31.47 9.89
N GLY A 223 21.50 30.76 8.87
CA GLY A 223 22.60 31.20 8.01
C GLY A 223 22.24 31.38 6.54
N VAL A 224 21.08 30.89 6.10
CA VAL A 224 20.73 30.92 4.67
C VAL A 224 20.42 32.34 4.19
N THR A 225 21.02 32.71 3.08
CA THR A 225 20.84 33.99 2.38
C THR A 225 20.79 33.74 0.86
N TRP A 226 20.62 34.81 0.07
CA TRP A 226 20.64 34.67 -1.38
C TRP A 226 22.01 34.22 -1.91
N ASN A 227 23.09 34.64 -1.25
CA ASN A 227 24.45 34.29 -1.65
C ASN A 227 24.99 33.03 -0.95
N ASP A 228 24.60 32.78 0.29
CA ASP A 228 25.16 31.71 1.14
C ASP A 228 24.12 30.71 1.63
N TYR A 229 24.50 29.44 1.72
CA TYR A 229 23.59 28.38 2.21
C TYR A 229 23.65 28.17 3.72
N ASN A 230 24.67 28.71 4.39
CA ASN A 230 24.89 28.55 5.83
C ASN A 230 25.62 29.74 6.48
N GLY A 231 25.62 30.91 5.81
CA GLY A 231 26.25 32.14 6.28
C GLY A 231 27.79 32.18 6.21
N ILE A 232 28.42 31.11 5.72
CA ILE A 232 29.88 31.00 5.59
C ILE A 232 30.27 30.62 4.16
N ASN A 233 29.50 29.74 3.54
CA ASN A 233 29.78 29.18 2.23
C ASN A 233 28.69 29.56 1.24
N SER A 234 29.13 29.89 0.03
CA SER A 234 28.23 30.36 -1.02
C SER A 234 27.57 29.23 -1.81
N TRP A 235 26.37 29.52 -2.32
CA TRP A 235 25.72 28.73 -3.37
C TRP A 235 26.61 28.65 -4.62
N SER A 236 26.41 27.63 -5.45
CA SER A 236 27.13 27.55 -6.74
C SER A 236 26.68 28.67 -7.67
N THR A 237 25.38 28.97 -7.65
CA THR A 237 24.79 30.17 -8.24
C THR A 237 23.93 30.86 -7.19
N PRO A 238 24.00 32.19 -7.02
CA PRO A 238 23.14 32.89 -6.07
C PRO A 238 21.65 32.58 -6.30
N GLY A 239 20.91 32.42 -5.20
CA GLY A 239 19.50 32.04 -5.21
C GLY A 239 19.21 30.57 -4.90
N GLY A 240 20.20 29.77 -4.50
CA GLY A 240 20.01 28.38 -4.09
C GLY A 240 20.39 27.36 -5.16
N ASP A 241 20.97 26.24 -4.72
CA ASP A 241 21.31 25.09 -5.58
C ASP A 241 20.15 24.08 -5.56
N TYR A 242 19.50 23.85 -6.71
CA TYR A 242 18.34 22.97 -6.84
C TYR A 242 18.34 22.17 -8.14
N ASP A 243 17.56 21.08 -8.18
CA ASP A 243 17.33 20.29 -9.38
C ASP A 243 16.34 21.02 -10.31
N ALA A 244 16.68 21.14 -11.59
CA ALA A 244 15.83 21.75 -12.61
C ALA A 244 14.48 21.01 -12.83
N ASN A 245 14.37 19.75 -12.39
CA ASN A 245 13.11 19.02 -12.43
C ASN A 245 12.06 19.66 -11.51
N ILE A 246 10.88 19.97 -12.07
CA ILE A 246 9.75 20.51 -11.30
C ILE A 246 9.10 19.36 -10.52
N ALA A 247 9.13 19.45 -9.19
CA ALA A 247 8.50 18.47 -8.30
C ALA A 247 6.99 18.68 -8.17
N GLY A 248 6.54 19.92 -8.31
CA GLY A 248 5.12 20.31 -8.32
C GLY A 248 5.00 21.80 -8.64
N ALA A 249 3.82 22.23 -9.08
CA ALA A 249 3.56 23.64 -9.38
C ALA A 249 2.10 24.03 -9.10
N PHE A 250 1.87 25.31 -8.85
CA PHE A 250 0.53 25.89 -8.75
C PHE A 250 0.53 27.35 -9.21
N THR A 251 -0.61 27.82 -9.71
CA THR A 251 -0.83 29.24 -10.01
C THR A 251 -1.76 29.83 -8.96
N PRO A 252 -1.29 30.78 -8.13
CA PRO A 252 -2.12 31.34 -7.07
C PRO A 252 -3.18 32.30 -7.62
N ASN A 253 -4.37 32.33 -7.00
CA ASN A 253 -5.46 33.23 -7.39
C ASN A 253 -6.04 33.98 -6.18
N GLY A 254 -5.26 34.94 -5.66
CA GLY A 254 -5.62 35.69 -4.46
C GLY A 254 -5.34 34.92 -3.17
N ALA A 255 -5.76 35.50 -2.03
CA ALA A 255 -5.53 34.90 -0.73
C ALA A 255 -6.26 33.55 -0.57
N GLY A 256 -5.57 32.53 -0.07
CA GLY A 256 -6.14 31.20 0.08
C GLY A 256 -5.12 30.08 0.18
N TRP A 257 -5.65 28.87 0.39
CA TRP A 257 -4.88 27.64 0.37
C TRP A 257 -4.56 27.23 -1.06
N ASN A 258 -3.29 26.88 -1.28
CA ASN A 258 -2.80 26.29 -2.50
C ASN A 258 -2.14 24.96 -2.15
N SER A 259 -2.24 23.98 -3.03
CA SER A 259 -1.69 22.64 -2.82
C SER A 259 -0.81 22.22 -3.99
N LEU A 260 0.23 21.46 -3.68
CA LEU A 260 1.15 20.86 -4.64
C LEU A 260 1.32 19.39 -4.29
N ASP A 261 1.12 18.51 -5.26
CA ASP A 261 1.46 17.10 -5.12
C ASP A 261 2.97 16.92 -5.32
N ILE A 262 3.64 16.38 -4.31
CA ILE A 262 5.07 16.08 -4.30
C ILE A 262 5.34 14.60 -4.00
N THR A 263 4.34 13.73 -4.20
CA THR A 263 4.38 12.31 -3.80
C THR A 263 5.61 11.59 -4.31
N SER A 264 5.97 11.78 -5.59
CA SER A 264 7.15 11.15 -6.19
C SER A 264 8.46 11.56 -5.52
N LEU A 265 8.61 12.85 -5.19
CA LEU A 265 9.81 13.37 -4.54
C LEU A 265 9.88 12.91 -3.07
N ALA A 266 8.77 13.00 -2.34
CA ALA A 266 8.68 12.54 -0.97
C ALA A 266 8.96 11.03 -0.86
N GLN A 267 8.48 10.23 -1.82
CA GLN A 267 8.77 8.80 -1.87
C GLN A 267 10.27 8.54 -2.00
N ALA A 268 10.95 9.27 -2.89
CA ALA A 268 12.39 9.14 -3.11
C ALA A 268 13.21 9.54 -1.88
N TRP A 269 12.73 10.50 -1.08
CA TRP A 269 13.34 10.84 0.20
C TRP A 269 13.16 9.74 1.25
N VAL A 270 11.94 9.19 1.38
CA VAL A 270 11.64 8.11 2.34
C VAL A 270 12.44 6.85 2.03
N THR A 271 12.57 6.48 0.76
CA THR A 271 13.37 5.31 0.33
C THR A 271 14.87 5.56 0.29
N SER A 272 15.32 6.79 0.59
CA SER A 272 16.73 7.21 0.50
C SER A 272 17.34 7.10 -0.91
N ASP A 273 16.50 7.05 -1.95
CA ASP A 273 16.95 7.12 -3.35
C ASP A 273 17.43 8.52 -3.73
N TYR A 274 16.96 9.54 -3.00
CA TYR A 274 17.34 10.93 -3.15
C TYR A 274 17.55 11.58 -1.76
N PRO A 275 18.61 12.38 -1.54
CA PRO A 275 18.83 13.03 -0.25
C PRO A 275 17.76 14.11 0.02
N ASN A 276 17.22 14.14 1.23
CA ASN A 276 16.28 15.18 1.65
C ASN A 276 17.04 16.41 2.16
N TYR A 277 17.25 17.40 1.28
CA TYR A 277 17.71 18.75 1.65
C TYR A 277 16.57 19.78 1.67
N GLY A 278 15.32 19.32 1.56
CA GLY A 278 14.16 20.17 1.44
C GLY A 278 13.90 20.63 0.00
N MET A 279 13.09 21.66 -0.12
CA MET A 279 12.65 22.23 -1.39
C MET A 279 12.88 23.73 -1.42
N ILE A 280 12.96 24.24 -2.64
CA ILE A 280 12.89 25.65 -2.95
C ILE A 280 11.67 25.93 -3.80
N LEU A 281 10.93 26.98 -3.46
CA LEU A 281 9.83 27.50 -4.24
C LEU A 281 10.24 28.82 -4.88
N LEU A 282 10.04 28.90 -6.19
CA LEU A 282 10.39 30.04 -7.00
C LEU A 282 9.32 30.28 -8.06
N SER A 283 9.28 31.48 -8.60
CA SER A 283 8.48 31.78 -9.78
C SER A 283 9.44 32.03 -10.96
N PRO A 284 9.25 31.36 -12.11
CA PRO A 284 10.15 31.49 -13.26
C PRO A 284 9.92 32.76 -14.09
N SER A 285 8.76 33.41 -13.94
CA SER A 285 8.34 34.55 -14.76
C SER A 285 8.93 35.88 -14.29
N ALA A 286 9.88 36.45 -15.04
CA ALA A 286 10.52 37.72 -14.70
C ALA A 286 9.73 38.99 -15.12
N SER A 287 8.41 38.94 -15.29
CA SER A 287 7.62 40.07 -15.80
C SER A 287 6.56 40.56 -14.80
N GLY A 288 6.91 41.57 -14.00
CA GLY A 288 5.99 42.31 -13.12
C GLY A 288 6.56 42.62 -11.74
N ASN A 289 5.79 43.32 -10.90
CA ASN A 289 6.02 43.49 -9.46
C ASN A 289 5.08 42.51 -8.75
N ASN A 290 5.51 41.26 -8.64
CA ASN A 290 4.65 40.11 -8.35
C ASN A 290 4.87 39.58 -6.93
N LYS A 291 4.97 40.49 -5.95
CA LYS A 291 5.20 40.16 -4.55
C LYS A 291 4.04 39.35 -3.95
N ARG A 292 4.37 38.26 -3.25
CA ARG A 292 3.42 37.42 -2.50
C ARG A 292 3.92 37.16 -1.08
N ASN A 293 3.03 37.31 -0.10
CA ASN A 293 3.29 36.94 1.30
C ASN A 293 2.51 35.66 1.63
N SER A 294 3.18 34.65 2.19
CA SER A 294 2.63 33.32 2.45
C SER A 294 3.07 32.78 3.81
N THR A 295 2.30 31.85 4.36
CA THR A 295 2.69 30.95 5.45
C THR A 295 2.55 29.52 4.95
N VAL A 296 3.56 28.69 5.17
CA VAL A 296 3.60 27.29 4.68
C VAL A 296 3.07 26.35 5.76
N VAL A 297 2.24 25.38 5.37
CA VAL A 297 1.70 24.33 6.26
C VAL A 297 1.68 23.04 5.45
N MET A 298 2.65 22.15 5.61
CA MET A 298 2.65 20.88 4.87
C MET A 298 1.64 19.89 5.48
N ARG A 299 0.82 19.23 4.66
CA ARG A 299 -0.02 18.12 5.13
C ARG A 299 0.41 16.83 4.46
N LEU A 300 1.08 15.93 5.19
CA LEU A 300 1.21 14.58 4.68
C LEU A 300 -0.02 13.76 5.05
N ILE A 301 -0.69 13.22 4.05
CA ILE A 301 -1.61 12.12 4.26
C ILE A 301 -0.79 10.87 4.04
N GLN A 302 -0.22 10.29 5.10
CA GLN A 302 0.44 9.00 4.95
C GLN A 302 -0.68 7.98 4.70
N VAL A 303 -0.53 7.23 3.62
CA VAL A 303 -1.09 5.88 3.56
C VAL A 303 0.14 5.00 3.60
N CYS A 304 0.13 4.00 4.48
CA CYS A 304 1.15 2.97 4.42
C CYS A 304 0.69 1.98 3.35
N ILE A 305 1.26 2.04 2.14
CA ILE A 305 1.09 0.96 1.17
C ILE A 305 2.42 0.18 1.05
N GLN A 306 2.36 -1.12 0.76
CA GLN A 306 3.45 -1.85 0.10
C GLN A 306 2.85 -2.59 -1.12
N ASN A 307 2.54 -1.81 -2.17
CA ASN A 307 2.06 -2.14 -3.54
C ASN A 307 0.61 -2.62 -3.87
N SER A 308 -0.31 -1.65 -3.99
CA SER A 308 -1.31 -1.58 -5.07
C SER A 308 -2.50 -2.56 -5.08
N ARG A 309 -3.67 -2.12 -4.56
CA ARG A 309 -5.00 -2.28 -5.20
C ARG A 309 -6.10 -1.38 -4.57
N LEU A 310 -6.52 -0.38 -5.35
CA LEU A 310 -7.84 0.29 -5.53
C LEU A 310 -8.74 0.73 -4.34
N LEU A 311 -8.81 2.07 -4.17
CA LEU A 311 -9.93 3.01 -3.85
C LEU A 311 -10.95 2.67 -2.74
N ILE A 312 -11.11 3.60 -1.77
CA ILE A 312 -12.34 4.39 -1.50
C ILE A 312 -12.00 5.64 -0.64
N ASP A 313 -12.64 6.74 -1.02
CA ASP A 313 -12.59 8.11 -0.51
C ASP A 313 -13.40 8.29 0.79
N VAL A 314 -12.88 9.00 1.79
CA VAL A 314 -13.67 9.60 2.88
C VAL A 314 -13.12 10.98 3.26
N SER A 315 -13.82 12.00 2.77
CA SER A 315 -13.83 13.36 3.29
C SER A 315 -14.18 13.41 4.78
N VAL A 316 -13.41 14.17 5.58
CA VAL A 316 -13.90 14.73 6.85
C VAL A 316 -13.46 16.18 7.01
N ALA A 317 -14.42 16.96 7.49
CA ALA A 317 -14.51 18.40 7.52
C ALA A 317 -13.49 19.12 8.41
N TRP A 318 -13.24 20.38 8.01
CA TRP A 318 -12.73 21.52 8.76
C TRP A 318 -12.84 21.43 10.28
N ASP A 319 -11.71 21.62 10.97
CA ASP A 319 -11.73 22.48 12.15
C ASP A 319 -10.53 23.44 12.14
N ARG A 320 -10.82 24.69 12.49
CA ARG A 320 -9.85 25.79 12.50
C ARG A 320 -8.89 25.56 13.67
N VAL A 321 -7.63 25.25 13.39
CA VAL A 321 -6.59 25.42 14.41
C VAL A 321 -6.35 26.92 14.55
N ARG A 322 -6.94 27.50 15.61
CA ARG A 322 -6.57 28.81 16.14
C ARG A 322 -5.14 28.71 16.68
N PHE A 323 -4.24 29.52 16.14
CA PHE A 323 -2.90 29.69 16.70
C PHE A 323 -2.98 30.22 18.13
N HIS A 324 -2.57 29.37 19.08
CA HIS A 324 -2.32 29.75 20.46
C HIS A 324 -1.04 30.61 20.48
N HIS A 325 -1.18 31.90 20.74
CA HIS A 325 -0.05 32.75 21.11
C HIS A 325 0.20 32.59 22.61
N PRO A 326 1.43 32.33 23.08
CA PRO A 326 1.86 32.83 24.37
C PRO A 326 2.53 34.19 24.13
N MET A 327 1.78 35.28 24.26
CA MET A 327 2.43 36.57 24.51
C MET A 327 3.00 36.53 25.93
N SER A 328 4.33 36.62 26.05
CA SER A 328 5.01 36.73 27.35
C SER A 328 4.65 38.06 28.03
N PRO A 329 4.39 38.10 29.35
CA PRO A 329 4.15 39.33 30.08
C PRO A 329 5.45 39.86 30.70
N SER A 330 6.01 40.94 30.16
CA SER A 330 6.78 41.98 30.87
C SER A 330 7.00 43.13 29.88
N LEU A 331 6.78 44.41 30.21
CA LEU A 331 7.38 45.15 31.30
C LEU A 331 6.48 46.31 31.79
N ILE A 332 6.69 46.58 33.08
CA ILE A 332 6.24 47.63 33.99
C ILE A 332 6.59 49.05 33.48
N GLY A 333 5.77 50.05 33.83
CA GLY A 333 6.33 51.35 34.26
C GLY A 333 5.55 52.62 33.92
N ASN A 334 4.82 53.12 34.92
CA ASN A 334 4.37 54.50 35.20
C ASN A 334 3.39 55.21 34.26
#